data_AF-A0AAE2BUN8-F1
#
_entry.id   AF-A0AAE2BUN8-F1
#
_cell.length_a   1.000
_cell.length_b   1.000
_cell.length_c   1.000
_cell.angle_alpha   90.00
_cell.angle_beta   90.00
_cell.angle_gamma   90.00
#
_symmetry.space_group_name_H-M   'P 1'
#
loop_
_entity.id
_entity.type
_entity.pdbx_description
1 polymer ?
#
loop_
_entity_poly.entity_id
_entity_poly.type
_entity_poly.pdbx_seq_one_letter_code
_entity_poly.pdbx_strand_id
1 'polypeptide(L)'
;MSAAEQIFGAGGKRMRPALVFLVSRATAEIAGLKELTKEHRRLAEIIEMIHTASLIHDDVLDEVICGEYKFSTEEFRYNLPKSQVYQSGKETVHQLYGTRVAVLAGDFMFAQSSWYLANLENLEVIKLISQVIKDFASGEIKQASSLFDIG
;
A
#
# COMPACT_ATOMS: atom_id res chain seq x y z
N MET A 1 9.23 0.05 20.73
CA MET A 1 9.20 -0.11 19.27
C MET A 1 8.30 0.96 18.69
N SER A 2 8.82 1.73 17.75
CA SER A 2 8.05 2.79 17.07
C SER A 2 6.98 2.15 16.17
N ALA A 3 5.81 2.78 16.03
CA ALA A 3 4.79 2.35 15.06
C ALA A 3 5.38 2.17 13.64
N ALA A 4 6.39 2.96 13.29
CA ALA A 4 7.14 2.82 12.05
C ALA A 4 7.86 1.45 11.93
N GLU A 5 8.51 0.96 12.99
CA GLU A 5 9.26 -0.31 12.93
C GLU A 5 8.35 -1.53 12.72
N GLN A 6 7.09 -1.48 13.16
CA GLN A 6 6.13 -2.57 12.94
C GLN A 6 5.48 -2.49 11.56
N ILE A 7 5.20 -1.28 11.04
CA ILE A 7 4.75 -1.07 9.65
C ILE A 7 5.78 -1.60 8.65
N PHE A 8 7.08 -1.35 8.90
CA PHE A 8 8.18 -1.82 8.04
C PHE A 8 8.72 -3.21 8.42
N GLY A 9 8.34 -3.75 9.58
CA GLY A 9 8.84 -5.01 10.15
C GLY A 9 8.14 -6.26 9.63
N ALA A 10 6.95 -6.13 9.03
CA ALA A 10 6.28 -7.19 8.28
C ALA A 10 7.02 -7.40 6.94
N GLY A 11 8.18 -8.05 6.98
CA GLY A 11 9.05 -8.28 5.83
C GLY A 11 8.30 -8.88 4.65
N GLY A 12 7.90 -8.03 3.70
CA GLY A 12 7.38 -8.46 2.41
C GLY A 12 8.46 -9.19 1.62
N LYS A 13 8.06 -10.00 0.63
CA LYS A 13 8.99 -10.71 -0.27
C LYS A 13 9.85 -9.75 -1.13
N ARG A 14 9.66 -8.44 -1.00
CA ARG A 14 10.33 -7.35 -1.76
C ARG A 14 10.36 -7.60 -3.26
N MET A 15 9.29 -8.19 -3.79
CA MET A 15 9.18 -8.58 -5.19
C MET A 15 9.22 -7.37 -6.11
N ARG A 16 8.64 -6.23 -5.69
CA ARG A 16 8.59 -5.00 -6.49
C ARG A 16 9.99 -4.36 -6.62
N PRO A 17 10.74 -4.11 -5.54
CA PRO A 17 12.15 -3.68 -5.67
C PRO A 17 13.00 -4.64 -6.48
N ALA A 18 12.83 -5.96 -6.30
CA ALA A 18 13.57 -6.95 -7.06
C ALA A 18 13.27 -6.86 -8.57
N LEU A 19 12.00 -6.72 -8.96
CA LEU A 19 11.61 -6.55 -10.36
C LEU A 19 12.20 -5.26 -10.95
N VAL A 20 12.15 -4.15 -10.22
CA VAL A 20 12.76 -2.88 -10.66
C VAL A 20 14.26 -3.09 -10.92
N PHE A 21 14.98 -3.74 -10.01
CA PHE A 21 16.41 -3.99 -10.21
C PHE A 21 16.70 -4.95 -11.35
N LEU A 22 15.91 -6.01 -11.54
CA LEU A 22 16.06 -6.93 -12.66
C LEU A 22 15.86 -6.23 -14.00
N VAL A 23 14.79 -5.44 -14.13
CA VAL A 23 14.52 -4.65 -15.34
C VAL A 23 15.64 -3.62 -15.55
N SER A 24 16.04 -2.91 -14.50
CA SER A 24 17.14 -1.93 -14.57
C SER A 24 18.45 -2.56 -15.02
N ARG A 25 18.78 -3.77 -14.55
CA ARG A 25 19.96 -4.52 -14.98
C ARG A 25 19.86 -4.98 -16.44
N ALA A 26 18.68 -5.43 -16.86
CA ALA A 26 18.44 -5.87 -18.23
C ALA A 26 18.51 -4.71 -19.24
N THR A 27 18.11 -3.50 -18.85
CA THR A 27 18.13 -2.31 -19.70
C THR A 27 19.42 -1.49 -19.57
N ALA A 28 20.22 -1.70 -18.52
CA ALA A 28 21.46 -0.96 -18.28
C ALA A 28 22.42 -1.02 -19.47
N GLU A 29 22.63 -2.20 -20.06
CA GLU A 29 23.54 -2.36 -21.20
C GLU A 29 23.04 -1.61 -22.45
N ILE A 30 21.73 -1.64 -22.71
CA ILE A 30 21.09 -0.90 -23.81
C ILE A 30 21.29 0.61 -23.63
N ALA A 31 21.29 1.09 -22.38
CA ALA A 31 21.53 2.49 -22.03
C ALA A 31 23.02 2.85 -21.89
N GLY A 32 23.94 1.91 -22.12
CA GLY A 32 25.39 2.13 -21.95
C GLY A 32 25.84 2.29 -20.50
N LEU A 33 25.01 1.87 -19.53
CA LEU A 33 25.29 1.92 -18.10
C LEU A 33 25.98 0.64 -17.64
N LYS A 34 27.11 0.78 -16.94
CA LYS A 34 27.83 -0.36 -16.34
C LYS A 34 27.20 -0.83 -15.03
N GLU A 35 26.60 0.10 -14.28
CA GLU A 35 26.08 -0.15 -12.93
C GLU A 35 24.74 0.53 -12.70
N LEU A 36 24.00 0.01 -11.72
CA LEU A 36 22.73 0.60 -11.29
C LEU A 36 22.96 1.96 -10.62
N THR A 37 22.25 2.96 -11.13
CA THR A 37 22.32 4.33 -10.63
C THR A 37 21.51 4.53 -9.34
N LYS A 38 21.65 5.72 -8.72
CA LYS A 38 20.88 6.08 -7.52
C LYS A 38 19.39 6.24 -7.83
N GLU A 39 19.06 6.67 -9.04
CA GLU A 39 17.70 6.86 -9.53
C GLU A 39 16.96 5.52 -9.61
N HIS A 40 17.62 4.44 -10.07
CA HIS A 40 17.04 3.09 -10.08
C HIS A 40 16.68 2.61 -8.66
N ARG A 41 17.56 2.88 -7.68
CA ARG A 41 17.31 2.55 -6.27
C ARG A 41 16.18 3.40 -5.69
N ARG A 42 16.17 4.70 -6.01
CA ARG A 42 15.13 5.62 -5.57
C ARG A 42 13.77 5.24 -6.17
N LEU A 43 13.71 4.82 -7.43
CA LEU A 43 12.49 4.34 -8.06
C LEU A 43 11.96 3.07 -7.38
N ALA A 44 12.84 2.12 -7.04
CA ALA A 44 12.46 0.92 -6.30
C ALA A 44 11.87 1.25 -4.93
N GLU A 45 12.44 2.22 -4.22
CA GLU A 45 11.92 2.73 -2.95
C GLU A 45 10.56 3.40 -3.10
N ILE A 46 10.41 4.31 -4.07
CA ILE A 46 9.13 4.99 -4.37
C ILE A 46 8.03 3.97 -4.64
N ILE A 47 8.30 2.95 -5.47
CA ILE A 47 7.32 1.92 -5.81
C ILE A 47 6.89 1.11 -4.57
N GLU A 48 7.83 0.74 -3.71
CA GLU A 48 7.50 0.00 -2.48
C GLU A 48 6.75 0.86 -1.47
N MET A 49 7.06 2.16 -1.39
CA MET A 49 6.33 3.11 -0.54
C MET A 49 4.87 3.27 -1.00
N ILE A 50 4.66 3.48 -2.30
CA ILE A 50 3.31 3.57 -2.90
C ILE A 50 2.53 2.28 -2.64
N HIS A 51 3.16 1.12 -2.82
CA HIS A 51 2.52 -0.16 -2.57
C HIS A 51 2.17 -0.37 -1.09
N THR A 52 3.04 0.05 -0.18
CA THR A 52 2.77 -0.10 1.25
C THR A 52 1.64 0.83 1.67
N ALA A 53 1.62 2.07 1.16
CA ALA A 53 0.55 3.02 1.40
C ALA A 53 -0.82 2.48 0.93
N SER A 54 -0.87 1.88 -0.28
CA SER A 54 -2.10 1.28 -0.80
C SER A 54 -2.63 0.16 0.09
N LEU A 55 -1.76 -0.75 0.54
CA LEU A 55 -2.17 -1.85 1.41
C LEU A 55 -2.74 -1.35 2.75
N ILE A 56 -2.16 -0.28 3.30
CA ILE A 56 -2.66 0.33 4.54
C ILE A 56 -4.06 0.93 4.33
N HIS A 57 -4.32 1.55 3.19
CA HIS A 57 -5.63 2.10 2.84
C HIS A 57 -6.66 0.98 2.55
N ASP A 58 -6.27 -0.07 1.83
CA ASP A 58 -7.09 -1.27 1.60
C ASP A 58 -7.54 -1.92 2.93
N ASP A 59 -6.61 -2.16 3.85
CA ASP A 59 -6.90 -2.75 5.18
C ASP A 59 -7.92 -1.91 5.98
N VAL A 60 -7.92 -0.58 5.80
CA VAL A 60 -8.89 0.33 6.44
C VAL A 60 -10.27 0.24 5.77
N LEU A 61 -10.32 0.22 4.43
CA LEU A 61 -11.58 0.10 3.69
C LEU A 61 -12.29 -1.23 3.99
N ASP A 62 -11.53 -2.33 4.01
CA ASP A 62 -12.07 -3.67 4.31
C ASP A 62 -12.66 -3.76 5.72
N GLU A 63 -12.08 -3.10 6.72
CA GLU A 63 -12.64 -3.07 8.07
C GLU A 63 -13.91 -2.23 8.16
N VAL A 64 -14.02 -1.10 7.45
CA VAL A 64 -15.27 -0.33 7.42
C VAL A 64 -16.39 -1.17 6.82
N ILE A 65 -16.12 -1.85 5.70
CA ILE A 65 -17.08 -2.73 5.03
C ILE A 65 -17.45 -3.94 5.90
N CYS A 66 -16.46 -4.67 6.43
CA CYS A 66 -16.69 -5.86 7.25
C CYS A 66 -17.23 -5.53 8.65
N GLY A 67 -16.88 -4.35 9.18
CA GLY A 67 -17.33 -3.82 10.47
C GLY A 67 -18.79 -3.42 10.43
N GLU A 68 -19.25 -2.79 9.36
CA GLU A 68 -20.67 -2.56 9.09
C GLU A 68 -21.44 -3.90 8.96
N TYR A 69 -20.87 -4.90 8.27
CA TYR A 69 -21.46 -6.24 8.16
C TYR A 69 -21.55 -6.98 9.52
N LYS A 70 -20.61 -6.74 10.44
CA LYS A 70 -20.66 -7.27 11.81
C LYS A 70 -21.60 -6.49 12.73
N PHE A 71 -21.98 -5.27 12.37
CA PHE A 71 -22.95 -4.46 13.12
C PHE A 71 -24.39 -4.74 12.68
N SER A 72 -24.61 -5.17 11.43
CA SER A 72 -25.95 -5.49 10.90
C SER A 72 -26.51 -6.84 11.39
N THR A 73 -25.67 -7.73 11.94
CA THR A 73 -26.09 -9.01 12.50
C THR A 73 -25.86 -9.05 14.01
N GLU A 74 -26.82 -8.52 14.79
CA GLU A 74 -26.82 -8.58 16.26
C GLU A 74 -26.73 -10.03 16.82
N GLU A 75 -27.00 -11.06 16.00
CA GLU A 75 -27.04 -12.46 16.43
C GLU A 75 -25.67 -13.14 16.65
N PHE A 76 -24.55 -12.62 16.12
CA PHE A 76 -23.31 -13.41 16.08
C PHE A 76 -22.30 -13.14 17.21
N ARG A 77 -22.43 -12.03 17.95
CA ARG A 77 -21.45 -11.63 18.98
C ARG A 77 -21.56 -12.39 20.32
N TYR A 78 -22.64 -13.12 20.57
CA TYR A 78 -22.85 -13.76 21.88
C TYR A 78 -22.36 -15.21 22.00
N ASN A 79 -22.10 -15.92 20.90
CA ASN A 79 -21.83 -17.37 20.95
C ASN A 79 -20.54 -17.86 20.30
N LEU A 80 -19.69 -16.98 19.76
CA LEU A 80 -18.37 -17.40 19.28
C LEU A 80 -17.30 -17.28 20.36
N PRO A 81 -16.51 -18.34 20.63
CA PRO A 81 -15.35 -18.23 21.51
C PRO A 81 -14.35 -17.22 20.91
N LYS A 82 -13.88 -16.26 21.73
CA LYS A 82 -12.93 -15.20 21.32
C LYS A 82 -11.70 -15.73 20.58
N SER A 83 -11.31 -16.99 20.79
CA SER A 83 -10.20 -17.65 20.09
C SER A 83 -10.43 -17.90 18.60
N GLN A 84 -11.68 -17.82 18.10
CA GLN A 84 -12.04 -18.15 16.71
C GLN A 84 -12.28 -16.91 15.82
N VAL A 85 -12.39 -15.71 16.42
CA VAL A 85 -12.58 -14.45 15.68
C VAL A 85 -11.24 -13.83 15.22
N TYR A 86 -10.12 -14.28 15.82
CA TYR A 86 -8.76 -13.84 15.48
C TYR A 86 -8.02 -14.93 14.67
N GLN A 87 -8.52 -15.26 13.48
CA GLN A 87 -7.76 -16.07 12.52
C GLN A 87 -7.76 -15.41 11.14
N SER A 88 -7.07 -14.27 11.05
CA SER A 88 -6.40 -13.88 9.80
C SER A 88 -4.97 -13.50 10.17
N GLY A 89 -4.02 -14.28 9.68
CA GLY A 89 -2.67 -14.47 10.26
C GLY A 89 -1.67 -13.33 10.12
N LYS A 90 -2.09 -12.06 10.14
CA LYS A 90 -1.21 -10.90 10.38
C LYS A 90 -2.01 -9.84 11.10
N GLU A 91 -1.56 -9.40 12.27
CA GLU A 91 -2.06 -8.17 12.88
C GLU A 91 -1.89 -7.05 11.85
N THR A 92 -2.99 -6.51 11.33
CA THR A 92 -2.94 -5.37 10.42
C THR A 92 -2.50 -4.15 11.23
N VAL A 93 -1.81 -3.20 10.58
CA VAL A 93 -1.35 -1.95 11.22
C VAL A 93 -2.50 -1.24 11.95
N HIS A 94 -3.71 -1.40 11.43
CA HIS A 94 -4.93 -0.83 12.00
C HIS A 94 -5.33 -1.48 13.35
N GLN A 95 -5.27 -2.82 13.50
CA GLN A 95 -5.64 -3.49 14.76
C GLN A 95 -4.78 -3.02 15.96
N LEU A 96 -3.57 -2.54 15.69
CA LEU A 96 -2.63 -2.03 16.69
C LEU A 96 -2.81 -0.54 17.01
N TYR A 97 -3.23 0.30 16.05
CA TYR A 97 -3.16 1.77 16.19
C TYR A 97 -4.46 2.54 15.87
N GLY A 98 -5.51 1.89 15.39
CA GLY A 98 -6.81 2.52 15.08
C GLY A 98 -6.87 3.20 13.69
N THR A 99 -8.09 3.40 13.18
CA THR A 99 -8.36 3.67 11.75
C THR A 99 -7.69 4.96 11.29
N ARG A 100 -7.77 5.98 12.15
CA ARG A 100 -7.22 7.31 11.88
C ARG A 100 -5.70 7.29 11.74
N VAL A 101 -5.01 6.45 12.52
CA VAL A 101 -3.54 6.36 12.44
C VAL A 101 -3.12 5.64 11.16
N ALA A 102 -3.85 4.59 10.76
CA ALA A 102 -3.60 3.89 9.50
C ALA A 102 -3.81 4.81 8.28
N VAL A 103 -4.91 5.57 8.22
CA VAL A 103 -5.15 6.56 7.15
C VAL A 103 -4.01 7.57 7.07
N LEU A 104 -3.64 8.18 8.20
CA LEU A 104 -2.57 9.17 8.25
C LEU A 104 -1.20 8.59 7.87
N ALA A 105 -0.93 7.34 8.23
CA ALA A 105 0.30 6.66 7.83
C ALA A 105 0.35 6.46 6.30
N GLY A 106 -0.75 6.03 5.68
CA GLY A 106 -0.86 5.92 4.22
C GLY A 106 -0.67 7.27 3.52
N ASP A 107 -1.32 8.33 4.01
CA ASP A 107 -1.20 9.69 3.46
C ASP A 107 0.24 10.21 3.53
N PHE A 108 0.90 10.01 4.67
CA PHE A 108 2.30 10.38 4.85
C PHE A 108 3.20 9.65 3.86
N MET A 109 3.00 8.33 3.66
CA MET A 109 3.79 7.54 2.72
C MET A 109 3.58 7.99 1.27
N PHE A 110 2.34 8.28 0.85
CA PHE A 110 2.05 8.85 -0.47
C PHE A 110 2.68 10.23 -0.68
N ALA A 111 2.61 11.11 0.33
CA ALA A 111 3.24 12.42 0.26
C ALA A 111 4.77 12.31 0.14
N GLN A 112 5.38 11.44 0.93
CA GLN A 112 6.82 11.23 0.92
C GLN A 112 7.29 10.58 -0.40
N SER A 113 6.55 9.59 -0.93
CA SER A 113 6.87 9.00 -2.23
C SER A 113 6.73 10.00 -3.37
N SER A 114 5.73 10.90 -3.30
CA SER A 114 5.52 11.97 -4.28
C SER A 114 6.67 13.00 -4.25
N TRP A 115 7.16 13.34 -3.05
CA TRP A 115 8.33 14.21 -2.90
C TRP A 115 9.60 13.56 -3.49
N TYR A 116 9.83 12.28 -3.21
CA TYR A 116 10.94 11.54 -3.82
C TYR A 116 10.82 11.43 -5.34
N LEU A 117 9.59 11.23 -5.86
CA LEU A 117 9.32 11.17 -7.29
C LEU A 117 9.64 12.50 -7.98
N ALA A 118 9.23 13.63 -7.40
CA ALA A 118 9.55 14.96 -7.93
C ALA A 118 11.07 15.22 -7.99
N ASN A 119 11.81 14.74 -7.00
CA ASN A 119 13.27 14.87 -6.92
C ASN A 119 14.04 13.92 -7.87
N LEU A 120 13.36 13.06 -8.64
CA LEU A 120 14.01 12.34 -9.74
C LEU A 120 14.31 13.26 -10.93
N GLU A 121 13.70 14.45 -10.99
CA GLU A 121 13.88 15.46 -12.05
C GLU A 121 13.66 14.91 -13.48
N ASN A 122 12.89 13.82 -13.58
CA ASN A 122 12.54 13.20 -14.86
C ASN A 122 11.03 13.28 -15.08
N LEU A 123 10.60 14.23 -15.92
CA LEU A 123 9.18 14.51 -16.16
C LEU A 123 8.41 13.31 -16.74
N GLU A 124 9.04 12.47 -17.55
CA GLU A 124 8.38 11.29 -18.10
C GLU A 124 8.06 10.28 -17.00
N VAL A 125 9.03 10.00 -16.13
CA VAL A 125 8.83 9.10 -14.98
C VAL A 125 7.82 9.68 -14.00
N ILE A 126 7.90 10.98 -13.70
CA ILE A 126 6.96 11.66 -12.80
C ILE A 126 5.53 11.54 -13.34
N LYS A 127 5.30 11.83 -14.63
CA LYS A 127 3.98 11.73 -15.25
C LYS A 127 3.47 10.30 -15.26
N LEU A 128 4.32 9.33 -15.61
CA LEU A 128 3.96 7.92 -15.66
C LEU A 128 3.52 7.40 -14.28
N ILE A 129 4.34 7.62 -13.24
CA ILE A 129 4.01 7.15 -11.90
C ILE A 129 2.81 7.91 -11.33
N SER A 130 2.67 9.22 -11.59
CA SER A 130 1.47 9.97 -11.20
C SER A 130 0.20 9.41 -11.84
N GLN A 131 0.27 9.00 -13.10
CA GLN A 131 -0.85 8.35 -13.78
C GLN A 131 -1.18 7.00 -13.14
N VAL A 132 -0.18 6.20 -12.78
CA VAL A 132 -0.37 4.93 -12.06
C VAL A 132 -1.06 5.16 -10.71
N ILE A 133 -0.64 6.16 -9.93
CA ILE A 133 -1.28 6.51 -8.64
C ILE A 133 -2.75 6.92 -8.86
N LYS A 134 -3.01 7.73 -9.90
CA LYS A 134 -4.38 8.15 -10.25
C LYS A 134 -5.26 6.96 -10.64
N ASP A 135 -4.75 6.04 -11.46
CA ASP A 135 -5.49 4.87 -11.92
C ASP A 135 -5.77 3.91 -10.75
N PHE A 136 -4.81 3.78 -9.83
CA PHE A 136 -4.97 3.03 -8.59
C PHE A 136 -6.13 3.58 -7.75
N ALA A 137 -6.09 4.87 -7.37
CA ALA A 137 -7.13 5.51 -6.59
C ALA A 137 -8.50 5.48 -7.28
N SER A 138 -8.52 5.64 -8.62
CA SER A 138 -9.75 5.52 -9.41
C SER A 138 -10.33 4.11 -9.36
N GLY A 139 -9.48 3.08 -9.32
CA GLY A 139 -9.86 1.69 -9.15
C GLY A 139 -10.49 1.41 -7.79
N GLU A 140 -9.89 1.90 -6.71
CA GLU A 140 -10.42 1.79 -5.34
C GLU A 140 -11.78 2.47 -5.20
N ILE A 141 -11.92 3.71 -5.69
CA ILE A 141 -13.19 4.45 -5.65
C ILE A 141 -14.31 3.69 -6.38
N LYS A 142 -14.00 3.09 -7.54
CA LYS A 142 -14.98 2.28 -8.30
C LYS A 142 -15.40 1.04 -7.53
N GLN A 143 -14.45 0.34 -6.91
CA GLN A 143 -14.76 -0.84 -6.08
C GLN A 143 -15.64 -0.45 -4.88
N ALA A 144 -15.28 0.61 -4.17
CA ALA A 144 -16.07 1.14 -3.07
C ALA A 144 -17.49 1.54 -3.53
N SER A 145 -17.62 2.24 -4.66
CA SER A 145 -18.93 2.65 -5.20
C SER A 145 -19.81 1.45 -5.60
N SER A 146 -19.21 0.40 -6.18
CA SER A 146 -19.94 -0.81 -6.57
C SER A 146 -20.52 -1.60 -5.39
N LEU A 147 -20.02 -1.39 -4.17
CA LEU A 147 -20.63 -1.94 -2.96
C LEU A 147 -21.93 -1.22 -2.56
N PHE A 148 -22.09 0.06 -2.95
CA PHE A 148 -23.27 0.85 -2.63
C PHE A 148 -24.36 0.80 -3.71
N ASP A 149 -24.04 0.38 -4.93
CA ASP A 149 -24.99 0.09 -6.00
C ASP A 149 -25.63 -1.31 -5.78
N ILE A 150 -26.51 -1.40 -4.78
CA ILE A 150 -27.40 -2.56 -4.60
C ILE A 150 -28.69 -2.25 -5.37
N GLY A 151 -28.69 -2.57 -6.67
CA GLY A 151 -29.89 -2.61 -7.52
C GLY A 151 -30.70 -3.89 -7.33
#